data_AF-A0A3M1F455-F1
#
_entry.id   AF-A0A3M1F455-F1
#
_cell.length_a   1.000
_cell.length_b   1.000
_cell.length_c   1.000
_cell.angle_alpha   90.00
_cell.angle_beta   90.00
_cell.angle_gamma   90.00
#
_symmetry.space_group_name_H-M   'P 1'
#
loop_
_entity.id
_entity.type
_entity.pdbx_description
1 polymer ?
#
loop_
_entity_poly.entity_id
_entity_poly.type
_entity_poly.pdbx_seq_one_letter_code
_entity_poly.pdbx_strand_id
1 'polypeptide(L)'
;MKKIFVLDTNILLSDPRSIFQFEDNIVIIPIAAIEEIDQFKKDINELGRNARMVARNLDALRRKGSLSKGIPLNGDGLLRIDLGAEIEKELALLVG
;
A
#
# COMPACT_ATOMS: atom_id res chain seq x y z
N MET A 1 -18.16 -4.52 -9.20
CA MET A 1 -18.00 -4.80 -7.76
C MET A 1 -16.56 -4.51 -7.40
N LYS A 2 -16.30 -3.60 -6.48
CA LYS A 2 -14.92 -3.26 -6.08
C LYS A 2 -14.30 -4.45 -5.36
N LYS A 3 -13.08 -4.82 -5.75
CA LYS A 3 -12.27 -5.84 -5.09
C LYS A 3 -11.33 -5.19 -4.08
N ILE A 4 -10.86 -6.00 -3.14
CA ILE A 4 -9.81 -5.62 -2.20
C ILE A 4 -8.55 -6.38 -2.58
N PHE A 5 -7.44 -5.66 -2.76
CA PHE A 5 -6.12 -6.19 -3.03
C PHE A 5 -5.20 -5.85 -1.87
N VAL A 6 -4.55 -6.85 -1.30
CA VAL A 6 -3.54 -6.65 -0.27
C VAL A 6 -2.17 -6.79 -0.91
N LEU A 7 -1.34 -5.74 -0.87
CA LEU A 7 -0.01 -5.75 -1.45
C LEU A 7 1.02 -6.10 -0.39
N ASP A 8 1.82 -7.11 -0.68
CA ASP A 8 3.01 -7.45 0.09
C ASP A 8 4.22 -6.62 -0.36
N THR A 9 5.32 -6.79 0.37
CA THR A 9 6.59 -6.13 0.05
C THR A 9 7.14 -6.57 -1.32
N ASN A 10 6.94 -7.82 -1.73
CA ASN A 10 7.46 -8.34 -3.00
C ASN A 10 6.83 -7.63 -4.20
N ILE A 11 5.52 -7.42 -4.18
CA ILE A 11 4.81 -6.67 -5.22
C ILE A 11 5.31 -5.22 -5.27
N LEU A 12 5.48 -4.59 -4.11
CA LEU A 12 5.97 -3.21 -4.01
C LEU A 12 7.42 -3.07 -4.50
N LEU A 13 8.29 -4.04 -4.19
CA LEU A 13 9.70 -4.04 -4.59
C LEU A 13 9.92 -4.44 -6.04
N SER A 14 9.06 -5.28 -6.61
CA SER A 14 9.14 -5.69 -8.02
C SER A 14 8.67 -4.58 -8.97
N ASP A 15 7.64 -3.83 -8.62
CA ASP A 15 7.25 -2.59 -9.30
C ASP A 15 6.86 -1.49 -8.30
N PRO A 16 7.65 -0.41 -8.16
CA PRO A 16 7.33 0.68 -7.24
C PRO A 16 6.07 1.47 -7.61
N ARG A 17 5.48 1.23 -8.80
CA ARG A 17 4.23 1.83 -9.25
C ARG A 17 3.02 0.92 -9.08
N SER A 18 3.19 -0.30 -8.55
CA SER A 18 2.13 -1.30 -8.38
C SER A 18 0.89 -0.74 -7.65
N ILE A 19 1.08 0.14 -6.66
CA ILE A 19 0.02 0.86 -5.92
C ILE A 19 -1.04 1.47 -6.86
N PHE A 20 -0.65 1.91 -8.05
CA PHE A 20 -1.53 2.64 -8.99
C PHE A 20 -2.19 1.75 -10.06
N GLN A 21 -2.01 0.44 -10.01
CA GLN A 21 -2.41 -0.49 -11.09
C GLN A 21 -3.72 -1.23 -10.83
N PHE A 22 -4.48 -0.80 -9.81
CA PHE A 22 -5.69 -1.48 -9.36
C PHE A 22 -6.99 -0.75 -9.74
N GLU A 23 -6.95 0.17 -10.70
CA GLU A 23 -8.12 0.86 -11.24
C GLU A 23 -9.02 1.48 -10.13
N ASP A 24 -10.30 1.11 -10.07
CA ASP A 24 -11.30 1.59 -9.12
C ASP A 24 -11.35 0.80 -7.80
N ASN A 25 -10.41 -0.13 -7.60
CA ASN A 25 -10.41 -1.07 -6.49
C ASN A 25 -9.73 -0.52 -5.23
N ILE A 26 -9.88 -1.26 -4.14
CA ILE A 26 -9.29 -0.94 -2.84
C ILE A 26 -7.94 -1.66 -2.74
N VAL A 27 -6.89 -0.89 -2.53
CA VAL A 27 -5.52 -1.36 -2.29
C VAL A 27 -5.23 -1.20 -0.80
N ILE A 28 -4.78 -2.27 -0.17
CA ILE A 28 -4.35 -2.27 1.22
C ILE A 28 -2.89 -2.68 1.30
N ILE A 29 -2.09 -1.92 2.02
CA ILE A 29 -0.70 -2.27 2.32
C ILE A 29 -0.60 -2.52 3.83
N PRO A 30 -0.22 -3.74 4.27
CA PRO A 30 0.03 -4.00 5.69
C PRO A 30 1.19 -3.15 6.21
N ILE A 31 1.11 -2.72 7.47
CA ILE A 31 2.19 -1.93 8.11
C ILE A 31 3.53 -2.68 8.10
N ALA A 32 3.51 -4.01 8.23
CA ALA A 32 4.70 -4.85 8.11
C ALA A 32 5.43 -4.65 6.77
N ALA A 33 4.69 -4.52 5.67
CA ALA A 33 5.29 -4.25 4.37
C ALA A 33 5.98 -2.87 4.31
N ILE A 34 5.45 -1.87 5.03
CA ILE A 34 6.08 -0.55 5.16
C ILE A 34 7.39 -0.65 5.94
N GLU A 35 7.40 -1.40 7.04
CA GLU A 35 8.59 -1.64 7.86
C GLU A 35 9.69 -2.36 7.08
N GLU A 36 9.33 -3.35 6.26
CA GLU A 36 10.26 -4.04 5.37
C GLU A 36 10.82 -3.10 4.29
N ILE A 37 9.97 -2.29 3.64
CA ILE A 37 10.41 -1.27 2.68
C ILE A 37 11.44 -0.32 3.32
N ASP A 38 11.25 0.06 4.58
CA ASP A 38 12.20 0.89 5.32
C ASP A 38 13.57 0.22 5.51
N GLN A 39 13.62 -1.11 5.67
CA GLN A 39 14.89 -1.83 5.69
C GLN A 39 15.57 -1.82 4.32
N PHE A 40 14.82 -2.12 3.25
CA PHE A 40 15.37 -2.18 1.88
C PHE A 40 15.88 -0.82 1.38
N LYS A 41 15.40 0.32 1.90
CA LYS A 41 15.92 1.65 1.53
C LYS A 41 17.44 1.81 1.70
N LYS A 42 18.06 0.99 2.57
CA LYS A 42 19.50 1.01 2.84
C LYS A 42 20.32 0.37 1.71
N ASP A 43 19.70 -0.46 0.89
CA ASP A 43 20.40 -1.19 -0.17
C ASP A 43 20.79 -0.26 -1.33
N ILE A 44 21.98 -0.47 -1.87
CA ILE A 44 22.50 0.29 -3.02
C ILE A 44 22.10 -0.33 -4.38
N ASN A 45 21.45 -1.48 -4.34
CA ASN A 45 21.02 -2.24 -5.52
C ASN A 45 19.65 -1.76 -6.06
N GLU A 46 19.08 -2.52 -7.00
CA GLU A 46 17.77 -2.25 -7.58
C GLU A 46 16.62 -2.35 -6.56
N LEU A 47 16.63 -3.33 -5.67
CA LEU A 47 15.62 -3.45 -4.62
C LEU A 47 15.58 -2.20 -3.74
N GLY A 48 16.75 -1.68 -3.35
CA GLY A 48 16.82 -0.42 -2.60
C GLY A 48 16.38 0.79 -3.41
N ARG A 49 16.63 0.82 -4.73
CA ARG A 49 16.08 1.87 -5.61
C ARG A 49 14.55 1.83 -5.63
N ASN A 50 13.97 0.63 -5.75
CA ASN A 50 12.53 0.43 -5.79
C ASN A 50 11.89 0.76 -4.43
N ALA A 51 12.48 0.32 -3.31
CA ALA A 51 12.04 0.68 -1.96
C ALA A 51 12.00 2.20 -1.74
N ARG A 52 13.04 2.93 -2.18
CA ARG A 52 13.06 4.40 -2.12
C ARG A 52 11.98 5.03 -3.02
N MET A 53 11.66 4.44 -4.17
CA MET A 53 10.57 4.91 -5.04
C MET A 53 9.19 4.67 -4.41
N VAL A 54 8.94 3.48 -3.87
CA VAL A 54 7.70 3.16 -3.13
C VAL A 54 7.47 4.16 -2.01
N ALA A 55 8.50 4.41 -1.20
CA ALA A 55 8.39 5.36 -0.10
C ALA A 55 8.12 6.79 -0.57
N ARG A 56 8.75 7.24 -1.65
CA ARG A 56 8.43 8.56 -2.24
C ARG A 56 6.99 8.63 -2.73
N ASN A 57 6.45 7.55 -3.28
CA ASN A 57 5.04 7.49 -3.70
C ASN A 57 4.11 7.58 -2.49
N LEU A 58 4.38 6.82 -1.43
CA LEU A 58 3.62 6.88 -0.17
C LEU A 58 3.71 8.26 0.49
N ASP A 59 4.89 8.88 0.50
CA ASP A 59 5.10 10.24 1.01
C ASP A 59 4.39 11.31 0.16
N ALA A 60 4.17 11.06 -1.13
CA ALA A 60 3.37 11.93 -1.96
C ALA A 60 1.88 11.78 -1.66
N LEU A 61 1.45 10.54 -1.45
CA LEU A 61 0.08 10.16 -1.17
C LEU A 61 -0.39 10.63 0.22
N ARG A 62 0.45 10.57 1.26
CA ARG A 62 0.12 11.11 2.60
C ARG A 62 -0.20 12.60 2.61
N ARG A 63 0.25 13.35 1.58
CA ARG A 63 -0.11 14.78 1.44
C ARG A 63 -1.58 14.99 1.06
N LYS A 64 -2.25 13.95 0.55
CA LYS A 64 -3.67 13.97 0.18
C LYS A 64 -4.61 13.60 1.34
N GLY A 65 -4.08 13.08 2.45
CA GLY A 65 -4.87 12.64 3.59
C GLY A 65 -4.19 11.54 4.41
N SER A 66 -4.95 10.99 5.35
CA SER A 66 -4.45 9.93 6.24
C SER A 66 -4.47 8.58 5.53
N LEU A 67 -3.29 8.00 5.28
CA LEU A 67 -3.17 6.66 4.67
C LEU A 67 -3.87 5.57 5.48
N SER A 68 -3.93 5.68 6.81
CA SER A 68 -4.68 4.73 7.65
C SER A 68 -6.20 4.84 7.51
N LYS A 69 -6.72 6.03 7.15
CA LYS A 69 -8.17 6.23 6.92
C LYS A 69 -8.59 5.92 5.48
N GLY A 70 -7.63 5.59 4.62
CA GLY A 70 -7.84 5.50 3.19
C GLY A 70 -7.71 6.86 2.51
N ILE A 71 -7.09 6.87 1.34
CA ILE A 71 -7.05 8.03 0.45
C ILE A 71 -7.47 7.62 -0.97
N PRO A 72 -8.07 8.53 -1.75
CA PRO A 72 -8.34 8.25 -3.15
C PRO A 72 -7.05 8.05 -3.95
N LEU A 73 -7.01 6.99 -4.74
CA LEU A 73 -6.08 6.84 -5.86
C LEU A 73 -6.66 7.51 -7.11
N ASN A 74 -6.01 7.40 -8.26
CA ASN A 74 -6.54 7.98 -9.49
C ASN A 74 -7.94 7.38 -9.79
N GLY A 75 -8.93 8.23 -10.08
CA GLY A 75 -10.32 7.80 -10.26
C GLY A 75 -11.00 7.46 -8.93
N ASP A 76 -11.75 6.35 -8.91
CA ASP A 76 -12.55 5.92 -7.76
C ASP A 76 -11.84 4.88 -6.85
N GLY A 77 -10.56 4.59 -7.09
CA GLY A 77 -9.77 3.66 -6.28
C GLY A 77 -9.41 4.21 -4.90
N LEU A 78 -9.09 3.34 -3.95
CA LEU A 78 -8.71 3.70 -2.58
C LEU A 78 -7.40 3.03 -2.18
N LEU A 79 -6.47 3.76 -1.56
CA LEU A 79 -5.31 3.19 -0.89
C LEU A 79 -5.44 3.33 0.62
N ARG A 80 -5.25 2.24 1.37
CA ARG A 80 -5.14 2.25 2.84
C ARG A 80 -3.87 1.54 3.31
N ILE A 81 -3.25 2.06 4.36
CA ILE A 81 -2.27 1.29 5.16
C ILE A 81 -3.00 0.65 6.33
N ASP A 82 -2.93 -0.67 6.43
CA ASP A 82 -3.50 -1.41 7.56
C ASP A 82 -2.49 -1.54 8.69
N LEU A 83 -2.91 -1.15 9.89
CA LEU A 83 -2.08 -1.18 11.09
C LEU A 83 -2.19 -2.51 11.86
N GLY A 84 -2.74 -3.54 11.22
CA GLY A 84 -2.80 -4.92 11.73
C GLY A 84 -3.99 -5.22 12.65
N ALA A 85 -4.76 -4.21 13.06
CA ALA A 85 -5.93 -4.40 13.94
C ALA A 85 -7.28 -4.29 13.20
N GLU A 86 -7.30 -3.75 11.98
CA GLU A 86 -8.53 -3.31 11.33
C GLU A 86 -9.00 -4.23 10.20
N ILE A 87 -8.10 -4.79 9.38
CA ILE A 87 -8.53 -5.70 8.29
C ILE A 87 -9.25 -6.93 8.81
N GLU A 88 -8.75 -7.61 9.86
CA GLU A 88 -9.37 -8.85 10.35
C GLU A 88 -10.81 -8.59 10.82
N LYS A 89 -11.05 -7.45 11.49
CA LYS A 89 -12.40 -7.02 11.91
C LYS A 89 -13.29 -6.66 10.73
N GLU A 90 -12.77 -5.94 9.75
CA GLU A 90 -13.54 -5.52 8.57
C GLU A 90 -13.89 -6.70 7.68
N LEU A 91 -12.96 -7.63 7.46
CA LEU A 91 -13.24 -8.88 6.76
C LEU A 91 -14.26 -9.71 7.53
N ALA A 92 -14.13 -9.84 8.86
CA ALA A 92 -15.10 -10.54 9.69
C ALA A 92 -16.53 -9.96 9.59
N LEU A 93 -16.67 -8.64 9.44
CA LEU A 93 -17.97 -7.97 9.22
C LEU A 93 -18.54 -8.19 7.82
N LEU A 94 -17.71 -8.49 6.83
CA LEU A 94 -18.14 -8.72 5.45
C LEU A 94 -18.53 -10.17 5.18
N VAL A 95 -18.06 -11.11 6.00
CA VAL A 95 -18.41 -12.55 5.90
C VAL A 95 -19.37 -13.03 7.01
N GLY A 96 -19.81 -12.12 7.88
CA GLY A 96 -20.77 -12.37 8.96
C GLY A 96 -22.22 -12.15 8.57
#